data_AF-A0A957P055-F1
#
_entry.id   AF-A0A957P055-F1
#
_cell.length_a   1.000
_cell.length_b   1.000
_cell.length_c   1.000
_cell.angle_alpha   90.00
_cell.angle_beta   90.00
_cell.angle_gamma   90.00
#
_symmetry.space_group_name_H-M   'P 1'
#
loop_
_entity.id
_entity.type
_entity.pdbx_description
1 polymer ?
#
loop_
_entity_poly.entity_id
_entity_poly.type
_entity_poly.pdbx_seq_one_letter_code
_entity_poly.pdbx_strand_id
1 'polypeptide(L)' 'MLRPEIEKWQQSVADLRRLALEAEHPRSRERFQALYMIASQQSNASRWSLEIGRKNQTVMGWVHTYNEGGPEALAYRRSG' A
#
# COMPACT_ATOMS: atom_id res chain seq x y z
N MET A 1 -14.22 -1.82 7.14
CA MET A 1 -13.48 -1.31 5.96
C MET A 1 -12.04 -1.77 6.08
N LEU A 2 -11.48 -2.41 5.06
CA LEU A 2 -10.10 -2.93 5.09
C LEU A 2 -9.09 -1.78 5.23
N ARG A 3 -8.11 -1.92 6.15
CA ARG A 3 -7.10 -0.90 6.45
C ARG A 3 -5.72 -1.54 6.66
N PRO A 4 -4.63 -0.81 6.33
CA PRO A 4 -3.28 -1.24 6.64
C PRO A 4 -3.02 -1.23 8.15
N GLU A 5 -2.50 -2.33 8.69
CA GLU A 5 -2.13 -2.49 10.11
C GLU A 5 -0.75 -1.88 10.38
N ILE A 6 -0.62 -0.56 10.22
CA ILE A 6 0.69 0.13 10.31
C ILE A 6 1.35 0.02 11.70
N GLU A 7 0.53 0.04 12.77
CA GLU A 7 1.01 -0.05 14.15
C GLU A 7 1.65 -1.40 14.46
N LYS A 8 1.14 -2.48 13.84
CA LYS A 8 1.71 -3.84 13.95
C LYS A 8 3.18 -3.88 13.52
N TRP A 9 3.55 -3.02 12.59
CA TRP A 9 4.90 -2.92 12.02
C TRP A 9 5.70 -1.74 12.57
N GLN A 10 5.23 -1.10 13.65
CA GLN A 10 5.86 0.11 14.23
C GLN A 10 6.05 1.23 13.19
N GLN A 11 5.16 1.30 12.19
CA GLN A 11 5.16 2.34 11.17
C GLN A 11 4.09 3.38 11.43
N SER A 12 4.34 4.60 10.97
CA SER A 12 3.38 5.69 10.91
C SER A 12 2.82 5.86 9.49
N VAL A 13 1.76 6.67 9.36
CA VAL A 13 1.24 7.08 8.05
C VAL A 13 2.31 7.84 7.25
N ALA A 14 3.22 8.56 7.93
CA ALA A 14 4.32 9.28 7.29
C ALA A 14 5.35 8.30 6.68
N ASP A 15 5.57 7.14 7.30
CA ASP A 15 6.47 6.12 6.74
C ASP A 15 5.93 5.54 5.44
N LEU A 16 4.61 5.29 5.35
CA LEU A 16 3.98 4.87 4.09
C LEU A 16 4.15 5.93 3.00
N ARG A 17 4.00 7.22 3.34
CA ARG A 17 4.23 8.32 2.40
C ARG A 17 5.69 8.34 1.94
N ARG A 18 6.63 8.18 2.85
CA ARG A 18 8.07 8.14 2.54
C ARG A 18 8.37 6.98 1.59
N LEU A 19 7.89 5.78 1.89
CA LEU A 19 8.05 4.60 1.03
C LEU A 19 7.40 4.78 -0.35
N ALA A 20 6.26 5.46 -0.43
CA ALA A 20 5.61 5.79 -1.70
C ALA A 20 6.46 6.72 -2.59
N LEU A 21 7.29 7.58 -1.99
CA LEU A 21 8.15 8.52 -2.70
C LEU A 21 9.53 7.93 -3.01
N GLU A 22 10.10 7.19 -2.06
CA GLU A 22 11.50 6.75 -2.09
C GLU A 22 11.70 5.33 -2.61
N ALA A 23 10.65 4.50 -2.70
CA ALA A 23 10.84 3.12 -3.15
C ALA A 23 11.40 3.08 -4.57
N GLU A 24 12.43 2.25 -4.77
CA GLU A 24 13.20 2.17 -6.01
C GLU A 24 12.32 1.80 -7.22
N HIS A 25 11.44 0.82 -7.05
CA HIS A 25 10.61 0.30 -8.14
C HIS A 25 9.24 1.02 -8.24
N PRO A 26 8.78 1.44 -9.43
CA PRO A 26 7.50 2.13 -9.62
C PRO A 26 6.29 1.39 -9.06
N ARG A 27 6.25 0.06 -9.21
CA ARG A 27 5.17 -0.77 -8.62
C ARG A 27 5.15 -0.71 -7.09
N SER A 28 6.31 -0.65 -6.44
CA SER A 28 6.37 -0.49 -4.98
C SER A 28 5.82 0.87 -4.58
N ARG A 29 6.20 1.93 -5.29
CA ARG A 29 5.67 3.29 -5.06
C ARG A 29 4.16 3.35 -5.20
N GLU A 30 3.59 2.79 -6.28
CA GLU A 30 2.13 2.70 -6.50
C GLU A 30 1.42 2.00 -5.33
N ARG A 31 1.96 0.86 -4.87
CA ARG A 31 1.40 0.09 -3.76
C ARG A 31 1.43 0.87 -2.45
N PHE A 32 2.58 1.44 -2.09
CA PHE A 32 2.71 2.24 -0.86
C PHE A 32 1.86 3.50 -0.90
N GLN A 33 1.69 4.13 -2.06
CA GLN A 33 0.79 5.27 -2.23
C GLN A 33 -0.66 4.86 -1.95
N ALA A 34 -1.10 3.70 -2.43
CA ALA A 34 -2.43 3.19 -2.13
C ALA A 34 -2.65 2.95 -0.63
N LEU A 35 -1.68 2.34 0.05
CA LEU A 35 -1.74 2.14 1.50
C LEU A 35 -1.77 3.48 2.26
N TYR A 36 -0.95 4.45 1.85
CA TYR A 36 -0.96 5.80 2.42
C TYR A 36 -2.33 6.47 2.29
N MET A 37 -2.96 6.43 1.11
CA MET A 37 -4.28 7.04 0.89
C MET A 37 -5.38 6.39 1.73
N ILE A 38 -5.29 5.08 1.97
CA ILE A 38 -6.25 4.35 2.82
C ILE A 38 -5.98 4.63 4.31
N ALA A 39 -4.72 4.60 4.75
CA ALA A 39 -4.33 4.80 6.14
C ALA A 39 -4.56 6.25 6.61
N SER A 40 -4.32 7.23 5.73
CA SER A 40 -4.61 8.65 5.99
C SER A 40 -6.10 9.02 5.91
N GLN A 41 -6.97 8.05 5.58
CA GLN A 41 -8.42 8.25 5.39
C GLN A 41 -8.79 9.25 4.29
N GLN A 42 -7.83 9.65 3.45
CA GLN A 42 -8.06 10.47 2.25
C GLN A 42 -8.86 9.71 1.18
N SER A 43 -8.77 8.37 1.18
CA SER A 43 -9.53 7.50 0.28
C SER A 43 -9.78 6.11 0.90
N ASN A 44 -10.33 5.19 0.11
CA ASN A 44 -10.49 3.78 0.43
C ASN A 44 -10.09 2.92 -0.78
N ALA A 45 -9.94 1.60 -0.58
CA ALA A 45 -9.49 0.69 -1.64
C ALA A 45 -10.35 0.80 -2.92
N SER A 46 -11.68 0.86 -2.77
CA SER A 46 -12.60 0.97 -3.89
C SER A 46 -12.38 2.25 -4.69
N ARG A 47 -12.40 3.41 -4.02
CA ARG A 47 -12.25 4.73 -4.66
C ARG A 47 -10.85 4.91 -5.25
N TRP A 48 -9.82 4.55 -4.49
CA TRP A 48 -8.44 4.68 -4.96
C TRP A 48 -8.15 3.76 -6.15
N SER A 49 -8.68 2.54 -6.15
CA SER A 49 -8.49 1.62 -7.29
C SER A 49 -8.99 2.19 -8.61
N LEU A 50 -10.11 2.92 -8.60
CA LEU A 50 -10.63 3.61 -9.78
C LEU A 50 -9.70 4.73 -10.25
N GLU A 51 -9.18 5.53 -9.32
CA GLU A 51 -8.26 6.64 -9.61
C GLU A 51 -6.99 6.17 -10.33
N ILE A 52 -6.43 5.03 -9.91
CA ILE A 52 -5.20 4.47 -10.47
C ILE A 52 -5.45 3.43 -11.58
N GLY A 53 -6.70 3.27 -12.04
CA GLY A 53 -7.05 2.33 -13.11
C GLY A 53 -6.78 0.85 -12.76
N ARG A 54 -6.91 0.47 -11.49
CA ARG A 54 -6.75 -0.91 -11.00
C ARG A 54 -8.09 -1.51 -10.60
N LYS A 55 -8.13 -2.85 -10.54
CA LYS A 55 -9.28 -3.54 -9.94
C LYS A 55 -9.24 -3.35 -8.42
N ASN A 56 -10.40 -3.17 -7.79
CA ASN A 56 -10.51 -3.04 -6.33
C ASN A 56 -9.81 -4.18 -5.58
N GLN A 57 -10.00 -5.42 -6.04
CA GLN A 57 -9.35 -6.61 -5.46
C GLN A 57 -7.82 -6.54 -5.48
N THR A 58 -7.22 -5.84 -6.45
CA THR A 58 -5.77 -5.65 -6.51
C THR A 58 -5.29 -4.77 -5.36
N VAL A 59 -5.97 -3.64 -5.11
CA VAL A 59 -5.62 -2.75 -4.00
C VAL A 59 -5.91 -3.40 -2.65
N MET A 60 -7.02 -4.13 -2.53
CA MET A 60 -7.29 -4.93 -1.33
C MET A 60 -6.20 -5.99 -1.09
N GLY A 61 -5.76 -6.68 -2.14
CA GLY A 61 -4.65 -7.63 -2.07
C GLY A 61 -3.37 -7.00 -1.54
N TRP A 62 -3.04 -5.77 -1.95
CA TRP A 62 -1.89 -5.05 -1.40
C TRP A 62 -2.01 -4.78 0.10
N VAL A 63 -3.20 -4.42 0.58
CA VAL A 63 -3.43 -4.23 2.01
C VAL A 63 -3.30 -5.55 2.77
N HIS A 64 -3.83 -6.65 2.24
CA HIS A 64 -3.65 -7.98 2.84
C HIS A 64 -2.17 -8.40 2.89
N THR A 65 -1.44 -8.30 1.78
CA THR A 65 -0.01 -8.62 1.73
C THR A 65 0.80 -7.82 2.75
N TYR A 66 0.48 -6.53 2.92
CA TYR A 66 1.12 -5.70 3.93
C TYR A 66 0.73 -6.08 5.36
N ASN A 67 -0.54 -6.38 5.63
CA ASN A 67 -0.96 -6.81 6.97
C ASN A 67 -0.35 -8.16 7.37
N GLU A 68 -0.08 -9.04 6.39
CA GLU A 68 0.54 -10.34 6.60
C GLU A 68 2.07 -10.25 6.77
N GLY A 69 2.76 -9.52 5.91
CA GLY A 69 4.23 -9.55 5.82
C GLY A 69 4.93 -8.19 5.89
N GLY A 70 4.20 -7.12 6.23
CA GLY A 70 4.76 -5.80 6.45
C GLY A 70 5.22 -5.10 5.16
N PRO A 71 6.03 -4.03 5.30
CA PRO A 71 6.49 -3.24 4.16
C PRO A 71 7.35 -4.05 3.19
N GLU A 72 8.15 -5.00 3.66
CA GLU A 72 9.01 -5.82 2.81
C GLU A 72 8.21 -6.74 1.87
N ALA A 73 7.10 -7.31 2.34
CA ALA A 73 6.23 -8.14 1.52
C ALA A 73 5.56 -7.36 0.37
N LEU A 74 5.38 -6.04 0.55
CA LEU A 74 4.77 -5.18 -0.45
C LEU A 74 5.77 -4.68 -1.50
N ALA A 75 7.05 -4.65 -1.15
CA ALA A 75 8.12 -4.29 -2.07
C ALA A 75 8.12 -5.22 -3.29
N TYR A 76 8.35 -4.64 -4.48
CA TYR A 76 8.51 -5.42 -5.69
C TYR A 76 9.76 -6.30 -5.58
N ARG A 77 9.56 -7.62 -5.60
CA ARG A 77 10.60 -8.60 -5.84
C ARG A 77 10.40 -9.16 -7.24
N ARG A 78 11.44 -9.14 -8.06
CA ARG A 78 11.44 -9.84 -9.36
C ARG A 78 11.42 -11.34 -9.07
N SER A 79 10.24 -11.95 -9.08
CA SER A 79 10.15 -13.40 -9.30
C SER A 79 10.51 -13.63 -10.78
N GLY A 80 11.54 -14.44 -11.02
CA GLY A 80 12.05 -14.77 -12.34
C GLY A 80 10.97 -15.26 -13.31
#